data_AF-A0AAP1C6V1-F1
#
_entry.id   AF-A0AAP1C6V1-F1
#
_cell.length_a   1.000
_cell.length_b   1.000
_cell.length_c   1.000
_cell.angle_alpha   90.00
_cell.angle_beta   90.00
_cell.angle_gamma   90.00
#
_symmetry.space_group_name_H-M   'P 1'
#
loop_
_entity.id
_entity.type
_entity.pdbx_description
1 polymer ?
#
loop_
_entity_poly.entity_id
_entity_poly.type
_entity_poly.pdbx_seq_one_letter_code
_entity_poly.pdbx_strand_id
1 'polypeptide(L)'
;MKLIDDGNFKEWIRIIFVVVGIGMVVGSALIDLNSIVSKGIFMLGVAVAAIGGYASQAHMLKIKPFDNGYKRARDSYKSKDDH
;
A
#
# COMPACT_ATOMS: atom_id res chain seq x y z
N MET A 1 5.96 13.76 9.49
CA MET A 1 6.53 13.14 8.28
C MET A 1 5.37 12.71 7.37
N LYS A 2 5.43 12.96 6.05
CA LYS A 2 4.37 12.52 5.12
C LYS A 2 4.62 11.07 4.69
N LEU A 3 3.60 10.21 4.78
CA LEU A 3 3.66 8.79 4.38
C LEU A 3 3.44 8.60 2.88
N ILE A 4 2.77 9.55 2.23
CA ILE A 4 2.46 9.54 0.81
C ILE A 4 3.36 10.53 0.09
N ASP A 5 3.92 10.10 -1.03
CA ASP A 5 4.79 10.86 -1.92
C ASP A 5 4.39 10.58 -3.36
N ASP A 6 4.19 11.64 -4.14
CA ASP A 6 3.69 11.57 -5.52
C ASP A 6 2.44 10.67 -5.71
N GLY A 7 1.48 10.74 -4.77
CA GLY A 7 0.22 9.99 -4.85
C GLY A 7 0.35 8.48 -4.65
N ASN A 8 1.48 8.00 -4.12
CA ASN A 8 1.67 6.63 -3.65
C ASN A 8 2.40 6.63 -2.29
N PHE A 9 2.52 5.50 -1.61
CA PHE A 9 3.40 5.39 -0.45
C PHE A 9 4.85 5.61 -0.85
N LYS A 10 5.63 6.22 0.06
CA LYS A 10 7.08 6.34 -0.09
C LYS A 10 7.71 4.96 -0.33
N GLU A 11 8.77 4.93 -1.12
CA GLU A 11 9.45 3.69 -1.50
C GLU A 11 9.83 2.83 -0.29
N TRP A 12 10.46 3.43 0.72
CA TRP A 12 10.84 2.72 1.94
C TRP A 12 9.63 2.14 2.69
N ILE A 13 8.48 2.82 2.66
CA ILE A 13 7.24 2.32 3.29
C ILE A 13 6.75 1.08 2.56
N ARG A 14 6.73 1.11 1.22
CA ARG A 14 6.32 -0.05 0.40
C ARG A 14 7.24 -1.25 0.66
N ILE A 15 8.55 -1.02 0.72
CA ILE A 15 9.55 -2.05 1.02
C ILE A 15 9.34 -2.62 2.43
N ILE A 16 9.14 -1.76 3.44
CA ILE A 16 8.88 -2.21 4.82
C ILE A 16 7.63 -3.08 4.88
N PHE A 17 6.53 -2.70 4.22
CA PHE A 17 5.32 -3.53 4.18
C PHE A 17 5.60 -4.91 3.59
N VAL A 18 6.36 -5.00 2.49
CA VAL A 18 6.74 -6.29 1.90
C VAL A 18 7.59 -7.11 2.87
N VAL A 19 8.66 -6.53 3.42
CA VAL A 19 9.60 -7.23 4.30
C VAL A 19 8.92 -7.69 5.60
N VAL A 20 8.13 -6.82 6.24
CA VAL A 20 7.39 -7.14 7.46
C VAL A 20 6.33 -8.21 7.17
N GLY A 21 5.58 -8.10 6.08
CA GLY A 21 4.58 -9.08 5.71
C GLY A 21 5.18 -10.47 5.46
N ILE A 22 6.30 -10.55 4.74
CA ILE A 22 7.04 -11.80 4.54
C ILE A 22 7.57 -12.32 5.88
N GLY A 23 8.13 -11.46 6.73
CA GLY A 23 8.60 -11.82 8.06
C GLY A 23 7.49 -12.40 8.94
N MET A 24 6.27 -11.86 8.88
CA MET A 24 5.10 -12.40 9.57
C MET A 24 4.72 -13.78 9.04
N VAL A 25 4.71 -13.97 7.72
CA VAL A 25 4.40 -15.26 7.09
C VAL A 25 5.41 -16.32 7.52
N VAL A 26 6.71 -16.04 7.34
CA VAL A 26 7.78 -16.99 7.70
C VAL A 26 7.82 -17.22 9.21
N GLY A 27 7.74 -16.16 10.01
CA GLY A 27 7.73 -16.24 11.47
C GLY A 27 6.53 -17.04 12.01
N SER A 28 5.34 -16.89 11.40
CA SER A 28 4.16 -17.65 11.82
C SER A 28 4.31 -19.16 11.63
N ALA A 29 5.14 -19.59 10.68
CA ALA A 29 5.40 -21.00 10.38
C ALA A 29 6.59 -21.58 11.16
N LEU A 30 7.57 -20.75 11.53
CA LEU A 30 8.78 -21.17 12.24
C LEU A 30 8.68 -21.07 13.77
N ILE A 31 7.79 -20.23 14.28
CA ILE A 31 7.58 -20.08 15.72
C ILE A 31 6.46 -21.05 16.14
N ASP A 32 6.72 -21.86 17.18
CA ASP A 32 5.74 -22.77 17.80
C ASP A 32 4.65 -21.98 18.53
N LEU A 33 3.74 -21.38 17.75
CA LEU A 33 2.54 -20.70 18.22
C LEU A 33 1.35 -21.66 18.17
N ASN A 34 0.33 -21.37 18.98
CA ASN A 34 -0.97 -22.05 18.86
C ASN A 34 -1.49 -21.90 17.41
N SER A 35 -2.03 -22.99 16.87
CA SER A 35 -2.56 -23.09 15.49
C SER A 35 -3.45 -21.91 15.07
N ILE A 36 -4.34 -21.43 15.95
CA ILE A 36 -5.25 -20.32 15.64
C ILE A 36 -4.47 -19.01 15.48
N VAL A 37 -3.53 -18.75 16.38
CA VAL A 37 -2.71 -17.53 16.38
C VAL A 37 -1.75 -17.55 15.18
N SER A 38 -1.09 -18.67 14.92
CA SER A 38 -0.21 -18.84 13.75
C SER A 38 -0.96 -18.56 12.45
N LYS A 39 -2.14 -19.14 12.24
CA LYS A 39 -2.97 -18.88 11.04
C LYS A 39 -3.39 -17.41 10.93
N GLY A 40 -3.74 -16.77 12.05
CA GLY A 40 -4.07 -15.34 12.08
C GLY A 40 -2.89 -14.47 11.64
N ILE A 41 -1.70 -14.72 12.18
CA ILE A 41 -0.48 -13.98 11.82
C ILE A 41 -0.09 -14.24 10.37
N PHE A 42 -0.21 -15.48 9.89
CA PHE A 42 0.06 -15.84 8.50
C PHE A 42 -0.82 -15.00 7.56
N MET A 43 -2.13 -14.98 7.79
CA MET A 43 -3.08 -14.25 6.95
C MET A 43 -2.85 -12.74 6.98
N LEU A 44 -2.54 -12.19 8.16
CA LEU A 44 -2.14 -10.79 8.29
C LEU A 44 -0.84 -10.50 7.53
N GLY A 45 0.16 -11.37 7.63
CA GLY A 45 1.42 -11.23 6.91
C GLY A 45 1.24 -11.19 5.40
N VAL A 46 0.37 -12.06 4.86
CA VAL A 46 -0.02 -12.03 3.44
C VAL A 46 -0.66 -10.70 3.06
N ALA A 47 -1.61 -10.20 3.86
CA ALA A 47 -2.28 -8.92 3.59
C ALA A 47 -1.29 -7.74 3.62
N VAL A 48 -0.41 -7.70 4.62
CA VAL A 48 0.63 -6.67 4.80
C VAL A 48 1.60 -6.69 3.61
N ALA A 49 2.07 -7.86 3.21
CA ALA A 49 2.96 -8.01 2.05
C ALA A 49 2.27 -7.59 0.75
N ALA A 50 0.99 -7.96 0.56
CA ALA A 50 0.21 -7.60 -0.60
C ALA A 50 0.04 -6.07 -0.73
N ILE A 51 -0.22 -5.35 0.37
CA ILE A 51 -0.32 -3.88 0.35
C ILE A 51 0.97 -3.25 -0.17
N GLY A 52 2.12 -3.67 0.37
CA GLY A 52 3.43 -3.18 -0.09
C GLY A 52 3.73 -3.56 -1.54
N GLY A 53 3.42 -4.80 -1.93
CA GLY A 53 3.61 -5.31 -3.28
C GLY A 53 2.76 -4.58 -4.33
N TYR A 54 1.45 -4.42 -4.09
CA TYR A 54 0.57 -3.70 -4.99
C TYR A 54 0.89 -2.21 -5.06
N ALA A 55 1.27 -1.58 -3.94
CA ALA A 55 1.75 -0.20 -3.97
C ALA A 55 3.03 -0.07 -4.82
N SER A 56 3.94 -1.06 -4.77
CA SER A 56 5.16 -1.08 -5.58
C SER A 56 4.85 -1.27 -7.06
N GLN A 57 3.93 -2.19 -7.39
CA GLN A 57 3.43 -2.39 -8.76
C GLN A 57 2.78 -1.13 -9.32
N ALA A 58 1.94 -0.46 -8.52
CA ALA A 58 1.32 0.81 -8.92
C ALA A 58 2.39 1.86 -9.28
N HIS A 59 3.47 1.94 -8.51
CA HIS A 59 4.58 2.85 -8.82
C HIS A 59 5.29 2.48 -10.13
N MET A 60 5.59 1.20 -10.37
CA MET A 60 6.20 0.75 -11.62
C MET A 60 5.33 1.07 -12.84
N LEU A 61 4.00 0.95 -12.68
CA LEU A 61 3.01 1.29 -13.70
C LEU A 61 2.66 2.79 -13.74
N LYS A 62 3.35 3.64 -12.96
CA LYS A 62 3.09 5.09 -12.83
C LYS A 62 1.64 5.43 -12.42
N ILE A 63 0.98 4.50 -11.75
CA ILE A 63 -0.35 4.69 -11.14
C ILE A 63 -0.16 5.39 -9.79
N LYS A 64 -0.95 6.43 -9.56
CA LYS A 64 -0.94 7.23 -8.34
C LYS A 64 -2.24 7.03 -7.54
N PRO A 65 -2.37 5.92 -6.78
CA PRO A 65 -3.62 5.51 -6.15
C PRO A 65 -4.19 6.53 -5.15
N PHE A 66 -3.36 7.44 -4.63
CA PHE A 66 -3.74 8.47 -3.67
C PHE A 66 -3.60 9.90 -4.22
N ASP A 67 -3.42 10.08 -5.54
CA ASP A 67 -3.39 11.43 -6.13
C ASP A 67 -4.80 12.00 -6.29
N ASN A 68 -4.93 13.31 -6.09
CA ASN A 68 -6.15 14.09 -6.32
C ASN A 68 -6.24 14.64 -7.75
N GLY A 69 -5.54 14.04 -8.72
CA GLY A 69 -5.55 14.47 -10.13
C GLY A 69 -6.96 14.60 -10.69
N TYR A 70 -7.86 13.66 -10.35
CA TYR A 70 -9.27 13.73 -10.75
C TYR A 70 -10.00 14.96 -10.20
N LYS A 71 -9.78 15.33 -8.94
CA LYS A 71 -10.39 16.54 -8.35
C LYS A 71 -9.91 17.79 -9.07
N ARG A 72 -8.59 17.89 -9.34
CA ARG A 72 -7.99 18.99 -10.09
C ARG A 72 -8.56 19.10 -11.51
N ALA A 73 -8.68 17.98 -12.23
CA ALA A 73 -9.27 17.96 -13.56
C ALA A 73 -10.73 18.43 -13.53
N ARG A 74 -11.54 17.92 -12.59
CA ARG A 74 -12.94 18.34 -12.43
C ARG A 74 -13.09 19.82 -12.13
N ASP A 75 -12.26 20.37 -11.24
CA ASP A 75 -12.36 21.77 -10.84
C ASP A 75 -11.93 22.71 -11.98
N SER A 76 -11.05 22.27 -12.90
CA SER A 76 -10.69 23.03 -14.11
C SER A 76 -11.83 23.22 -15.13
N TYR A 77 -12.86 22.38 -15.08
CA TYR A 77 -14.05 22.54 -15.91
C TYR A 77 -15.09 23.49 -15.30
N LYS A 78 -15.04 23.73 -13.98
CA LYS A 78 -15.97 24.62 -13.29
C LYS A 78 -15.66 26.10 -13.47
N SER A 79 -14.43 26.46 -13.83
CA SER A 79 -13.98 27.85 -14.00
C SER A 79 -14.25 28.42 -15.41
N LYS A 80 -15.27 27.90 -16.12
CA LYS A 80 -15.59 28.32 -17.50
C LYS A 80 -17.05 28.76 -17.73
N ASP A 81 -17.85 28.92 -16.67
CA ASP A 81 -19.22 29.46 -16.75
C ASP A 81 -19.30 31.00 -16.64
N ASP A 82 -18.19 31.70 -16.91
CA ASP A 82 -18.16 33.16 -17.02
C ASP A 82 -18.05 33.57 -18.50
N HIS A 83 -19.10 33.36 -19.31
CA HIS A 83 -19.38 34.11 -20.54
C HIS A 83 -20.81 33.92 -21.03
#